data_AF-A0A7J2V0Q1-F1
#
_entry.id   AF-A0A7J2V0Q1-F1
#
_cell.length_a   1.000
_cell.length_b   1.000
_cell.length_c   1.000
_cell.angle_alpha   90.00
_cell.angle_beta   90.00
_cell.angle_gamma   90.00
#
_symmetry.space_group_name_H-M   'P 1'
#
loop_
_entity.id
_entity.type
_entity.pdbx_description
1 polymer ?
#
loop_
_entity_poly.entity_id
_entity_poly.type
_entity_poly.pdbx_seq_one_letter_code
_entity_poly.pdbx_strand_id
1 'polypeptide(L)'
;MGLTSVPDALKILYILYRVKSPVDIKDIHRIVDIASSRGICCKQYSFARYPWGPYSKDLEADLEILRSLGLVSITNGNTSRRLVITEKGVTVAINVERVISPNEKERLESLFTGHVDQDRMSG
;
A
#
# COMPACT_ATOMS: atom_id res chain seq x y z
N MET A 1 1.34 -18.83 -8.18
CA MET A 1 2.01 -18.61 -6.88
C MET A 1 1.09 -17.73 -6.04
N GLY A 2 1.07 -17.89 -4.72
CA GLY A 2 0.26 -17.02 -3.85
C GLY A 2 1.05 -15.79 -3.38
N LEU A 3 0.37 -14.77 -2.85
CA LEU A 3 1.00 -13.58 -2.27
C LEU A 3 2.02 -13.92 -1.18
N THR A 4 1.92 -15.08 -0.53
CA THR A 4 2.92 -15.53 0.46
C THR A 4 4.34 -15.61 -0.08
N SER A 5 4.51 -15.82 -1.40
CA SER A 5 5.82 -15.89 -2.06
C SER A 5 6.35 -14.54 -2.57
N VAL A 6 5.49 -13.52 -2.63
CA VAL A 6 5.87 -12.18 -3.06
C VAL A 6 6.45 -11.44 -1.84
N PRO A 7 7.61 -10.78 -1.94
CA PRO A 7 8.14 -9.90 -0.90
C PRO A 7 7.13 -8.81 -0.52
N ASP A 8 7.00 -8.47 0.76
CA ASP A 8 6.01 -7.49 1.22
C ASP A 8 6.18 -6.13 0.54
N ALA A 9 7.40 -5.65 0.33
CA ALA A 9 7.70 -4.44 -0.45
C ALA A 9 7.02 -4.43 -1.84
N LEU A 10 7.03 -5.56 -2.56
CA LEU A 10 6.39 -5.64 -3.88
C LEU A 10 4.86 -5.66 -3.78
N LYS A 11 4.30 -6.14 -2.67
CA LYS A 11 2.87 -6.01 -2.37
C LYS A 11 2.48 -4.57 -2.09
N ILE A 12 3.31 -3.85 -1.35
CA ILE A 12 3.13 -2.41 -1.11
C ILE A 12 3.15 -1.65 -2.44
N LEU A 13 4.10 -1.95 -3.32
CA LEU A 13 4.14 -1.37 -4.66
C LEU A 13 2.85 -1.65 -5.47
N TYR A 14 2.31 -2.86 -5.38
CA TYR A 14 1.04 -3.20 -6.01
C TYR A 14 -0.13 -2.40 -5.40
N ILE A 15 -0.21 -2.28 -4.07
CA ILE A 15 -1.24 -1.45 -3.40
C ILE A 15 -1.17 -0.01 -3.89
N LEU A 16 0.04 0.57 -3.96
CA LEU A 16 0.27 1.94 -4.46
C LEU A 16 -0.20 2.13 -5.90
N TYR A 17 0.01 1.12 -6.75
CA TYR A 17 -0.50 1.11 -8.11
C TYR A 17 -2.04 1.11 -8.16
N ARG A 18 -2.70 0.36 -7.29
CA ARG A 18 -4.17 0.25 -7.26
C ARG A 18 -4.87 1.49 -6.70
N VAL A 19 -4.31 2.13 -5.68
CA VAL A 19 -4.90 3.35 -5.07
C VAL A 19 -4.70 4.63 -5.89
N LYS A 20 -4.13 4.52 -7.10
CA LYS A 20 -3.88 5.62 -8.04
C LYS A 20 -3.07 6.78 -7.42
N SER A 21 -1.79 6.53 -7.17
CA SER A 21 -0.80 7.55 -6.79
C SER A 21 -0.93 8.85 -7.62
N PRO A 22 -0.70 10.05 -7.03
CA PRO A 22 -0.04 10.30 -5.75
C PRO A 22 -0.94 10.09 -4.53
N VAL A 23 -0.35 9.63 -3.42
CA VAL A 23 -1.07 9.30 -2.18
C VAL A 23 -0.29 9.80 -0.95
N ASP A 24 -0.99 10.20 0.11
CA ASP A 24 -0.33 10.54 1.38
C ASP A 24 0.18 9.25 2.04
N ILE A 25 1.38 9.30 2.60
CA ILE A 25 1.94 8.15 3.31
C ILE A 25 1.05 7.72 4.47
N LYS A 26 0.37 8.64 5.17
CA LYS A 26 -0.56 8.30 6.25
C LYS A 26 -1.70 7.40 5.76
N ASP A 27 -2.22 7.67 4.57
CA ASP A 27 -3.29 6.85 3.98
C ASP A 27 -2.76 5.45 3.65
N ILE A 28 -1.51 5.35 3.19
CA ILE A 28 -0.86 4.05 2.95
C ILE A 28 -0.68 3.26 4.23
N HIS A 29 -0.26 3.87 5.33
CA HIS A 29 -0.21 3.18 6.62
C HIS A 29 -1.59 2.66 7.03
N ARG A 30 -2.65 3.44 6.84
CA ARG A 30 -4.02 3.01 7.15
C ARG A 30 -4.48 1.84 6.28
N ILE A 31 -4.24 1.91 4.96
CA ILE A 31 -4.64 0.86 4.02
C ILE A 31 -3.90 -0.45 4.34
N VAL A 32 -2.60 -0.39 4.60
CA VAL A 32 -1.79 -1.57 4.90
C VAL A 32 -2.13 -2.15 6.28
N ASP A 33 -2.46 -1.33 7.27
CA ASP A 33 -2.95 -1.78 8.57
C ASP A 33 -4.27 -2.56 8.45
N ILE A 34 -5.22 -2.04 7.66
CA ILE A 34 -6.48 -2.74 7.36
C ILE A 34 -6.21 -4.06 6.62
N ALA A 35 -5.30 -4.03 5.63
CA ALA A 35 -4.93 -5.24 4.89
C ALA A 35 -4.28 -6.31 5.78
N SER A 36 -3.40 -5.88 6.69
CA SER A 36 -2.70 -6.75 7.64
C SER A 36 -3.66 -7.36 8.66
N SER A 37 -4.52 -6.54 9.27
CA SER A 37 -5.53 -7.00 10.23
C SER A 37 -6.56 -7.97 9.63
N ARG A 38 -6.88 -7.83 8.33
CA ARG A 38 -7.73 -8.78 7.57
C ARG A 38 -6.98 -10.01 7.05
N GLY A 39 -5.69 -10.12 7.35
CA GLY A 39 -4.83 -11.21 6.92
C GLY A 39 -4.69 -11.32 5.39
N ILE A 40 -4.71 -10.19 4.68
CA ILE A 40 -4.61 -10.11 3.22
C ILE A 40 -3.14 -10.00 2.80
N CYS A 41 -2.37 -9.07 3.37
CA CYS A 41 -0.93 -8.91 3.09
C CYS A 41 -0.18 -8.37 4.33
N CYS A 42 1.16 -8.39 4.29
CA CYS A 42 2.02 -7.74 5.27
C CYS A 42 1.71 -8.11 6.74
N LYS A 43 1.36 -9.39 6.98
CA LYS A 43 0.94 -9.89 8.31
C LYS A 43 2.01 -9.74 9.39
N GLN A 44 3.27 -9.61 8.98
CA GLN A 44 4.42 -9.49 9.88
C GLN A 44 4.66 -8.04 10.32
N TYR A 45 3.98 -7.06 9.71
CA TYR A 45 4.18 -5.65 10.06
C TYR A 45 3.56 -5.33 11.40
N SER A 46 4.33 -4.68 12.25
CA SER A 46 3.84 -4.14 13.51
C SER A 46 3.33 -2.72 13.31
N PHE A 47 2.13 -2.44 13.81
CA PHE A 47 1.50 -1.11 13.75
C PHE A 47 1.31 -0.53 15.15
N ALA A 48 1.97 0.58 15.42
CA ALA A 48 1.72 1.42 16.58
C ALA A 48 0.52 2.33 16.33
N ARG A 49 -0.31 2.55 17.35
CA ARG A 49 -1.51 3.40 17.29
C ARG A 49 -1.19 4.80 17.77
N TYR A 50 -1.40 5.80 16.92
CA TYR A 50 -1.25 7.22 17.27
C TYR A 50 -2.55 7.98 17.05
N PRO A 51 -2.72 9.18 17.66
CA PRO A 51 -3.89 10.03 17.43
C PRO A 51 -4.12 10.40 15.95
N TRP A 52 -3.05 10.41 15.14
CA TRP A 52 -3.10 10.73 13.72
C TRP A 52 -3.18 9.49 12.80
N GLY A 53 -3.32 8.29 13.36
CA GLY A 53 -3.45 7.04 12.60
C GLY A 53 -2.42 5.97 12.96
N PRO A 54 -2.54 4.77 12.38
CA PRO A 54 -1.57 3.71 12.56
C PRO A 54 -0.23 4.08 11.89
N TYR A 55 0.87 3.55 12.44
CA TYR A 55 2.20 3.72 11.88
C TYR A 55 3.00 2.42 12.04
N SER A 56 3.64 1.97 10.95
CA SER A 56 4.53 0.82 10.95
C SER A 56 5.94 1.20 10.49
N LYS A 57 6.94 0.88 11.34
CA LYS A 57 8.35 1.05 10.98
C LYS A 57 8.77 0.08 9.87
N ASP A 58 8.16 -1.10 9.81
CA ASP A 58 8.42 -2.11 8.78
C ASP A 58 7.96 -1.60 7.41
N LEU A 59 6.77 -1.00 7.35
CA LEU A 59 6.28 -0.36 6.15
C LEU A 59 7.20 0.77 5.68
N GLU A 60 7.68 1.62 6.59
CA GLU A 60 8.63 2.70 6.24
C GLU A 60 9.93 2.16 5.65
N ALA A 61 10.47 1.07 6.22
CA ALA A 61 11.67 0.44 5.69
C ALA A 61 11.45 -0.06 4.24
N ASP A 62 10.30 -0.68 3.97
CA ASP A 62 9.97 -1.16 2.63
C ASP A 62 9.70 -0.02 1.65
N LEU A 63 9.05 1.07 2.07
CA LEU A 63 8.90 2.27 1.25
C LEU A 63 10.26 2.88 0.88
N GLU A 64 11.20 2.87 1.82
CA GLU A 64 12.57 3.36 1.58
C GLU A 64 13.35 2.44 0.62
N ILE A 65 13.18 1.12 0.73
CA ILE A 65 13.73 0.16 -0.25
C ILE A 65 13.16 0.46 -1.64
N LEU A 66 11.83 0.58 -1.78
CA LEU A 66 11.20 0.90 -3.06
C LEU A 66 11.70 2.23 -3.63
N ARG A 67 11.94 3.23 -2.77
CA ARG A 67 12.50 4.54 -3.16
C ARG A 67 13.92 4.38 -3.68
N SER A 68 14.77 3.67 -2.95
CA SER A 68 16.17 3.42 -3.32
C SER A 68 16.32 2.68 -4.65
N LEU A 69 15.36 1.82 -4.98
CA LEU A 69 15.29 1.09 -6.25
C LEU A 69 14.71 1.93 -7.41
N GLY A 70 14.30 3.18 -7.13
CA GLY A 70 13.67 4.07 -8.09
C GLY A 70 12.29 3.60 -8.54
N LEU A 71 11.58 2.82 -7.71
CA LEU A 71 10.23 2.34 -8.01
C LEU A 71 9.18 3.34 -7.55
N VAL A 72 9.49 4.08 -6.48
CA VAL A 72 8.65 5.17 -5.97
C VAL A 72 9.49 6.41 -5.74
N SER A 73 8.85 7.58 -5.80
CA SER A 73 9.39 8.85 -5.34
C SER A 73 8.62 9.29 -4.10
N ILE A 74 9.33 9.83 -3.12
CA ILE A 74 8.74 10.35 -1.89
C ILE A 74 9.08 11.84 -1.81
N THR A 75 8.04 12.68 -1.82
CA THR A 75 8.17 14.12 -1.70
C THR A 75 7.70 14.59 -0.33
N ASN A 76 8.57 15.30 0.38
CA ASN A 76 8.25 15.91 1.66
C ASN A 76 7.74 17.33 1.40
N GLY A 77 6.42 17.52 1.46
CA GLY A 77 5.83 18.85 1.53
C GLY A 77 5.81 19.38 2.96
N ASN A 78 5.51 20.67 3.13
CA ASN A 78 5.45 21.31 4.44
C ASN A 78 4.40 20.69 5.39
N THR A 79 3.34 20.10 4.84
CA THR A 79 2.20 19.55 5.62
C THR A 79 1.89 18.09 5.31
N SER A 80 2.45 17.52 4.23
CA SER A 80 2.18 16.13 3.81
C SER A 80 3.41 15.50 3.19
N ARG A 81 3.58 14.20 3.46
CA ARG A 81 4.60 13.37 2.81
C ARG A 81 3.89 12.52 1.76
N ARG A 82 4.14 12.84 0.48
CA ARG A 82 3.44 12.21 -0.64
C ARG A 82 4.30 11.17 -1.29
N LEU A 83 3.66 10.09 -1.70
CA LEU A 83 4.30 8.99 -2.41
C LEU A 83 3.76 8.94 -3.84
N VAL A 84 4.69 8.86 -4.79
CA VAL A 84 4.41 8.80 -6.22
C VAL A 84 5.04 7.53 -6.80
N ILE A 85 4.24 6.70 -7.47
CA ILE A 85 4.79 5.58 -8.22
C ILE A 85 5.47 6.09 -9.50
N THR A 86 6.69 5.61 -9.77
CA THR A 86 7.41 5.93 -11.01
C THR A 86 6.93 5.04 -12.17
N GLU A 87 7.27 5.38 -13.41
CA GLU A 87 7.00 4.51 -14.57
C GLU A 87 7.62 3.12 -14.41
N LYS A 88 8.84 3.05 -13.88
CA LYS A 88 9.50 1.79 -13.53
C LYS A 88 8.71 1.02 -12.49
N GLY A 89 8.23 1.70 -11.44
CA GLY A 89 7.36 1.14 -10.42
C GLY A 89 6.07 0.56 -11.00
N VAL A 90 5.42 1.26 -11.93
CA VAL A 90 4.20 0.79 -12.60
C VAL A 90 4.47 -0.50 -13.36
N THR A 91 5.57 -0.57 -14.11
CA THR A 91 5.93 -1.78 -14.87
C THR A 91 6.15 -2.97 -13.94
N VAL A 92 6.84 -2.76 -12.81
CA VAL A 92 7.03 -3.81 -11.81
C VAL A 92 5.70 -4.20 -11.15
N ALA A 93 4.84 -3.25 -10.82
CA ALA A 93 3.52 -3.52 -10.23
C ALA A 93 2.64 -4.39 -11.15
N ILE A 94 2.64 -4.13 -12.46
CA ILE A 94 1.94 -4.95 -13.45
C ILE A 94 2.50 -6.37 -13.49
N ASN A 95 3.82 -6.54 -13.37
CA ASN A 95 4.42 -7.87 -13.31
C ASN A 95 4.04 -8.61 -12.01
N VAL A 96 3.96 -7.89 -10.90
CA VAL A 96 3.45 -8.44 -9.62
C VAL A 96 2.00 -8.88 -9.76
N GLU A 97 1.15 -8.07 -10.39
CA GLU A 97 -0.27 -8.40 -10.63
C GLU A 97 -0.44 -9.74 -11.36
N ARG A 98 0.43 -10.04 -12.32
CA ARG A 98 0.38 -11.30 -13.10
C ARG A 98 0.70 -12.55 -12.29
N VAL A 99 1.39 -12.42 -11.17
CA VAL A 99 1.77 -13.56 -10.32
C VAL A 99 0.88 -13.73 -9.09
N ILE A 100 0.03 -12.74 -8.80
CA ILE A 100 -0.98 -12.79 -7.73
C ILE A 100 -2.16 -13.64 -8.21
N SER A 101 -2.71 -14.49 -7.33
CA SER A 101 -3.88 -15.29 -7.70
C SER A 101 -5.16 -14.45 -7.81
N PRO A 102 -6.14 -14.84 -8.66
CA PRO A 102 -7.39 -14.08 -8.83
C PRO A 102 -8.15 -13.82 -7.53
N ASN A 103 -8.22 -14.82 -6.64
CA ASN A 103 -8.88 -14.69 -5.34
C ASN A 103 -8.19 -13.65 -4.43
N GLU A 104 -6.86 -13.63 -4.44
CA GLU A 104 -6.13 -12.65 -3.62
C GLU A 104 -6.21 -11.25 -4.22
N LYS A 105 -6.24 -11.14 -5.54
CA LYS A 105 -6.51 -9.88 -6.24
C LYS A 105 -7.86 -9.33 -5.80
N GLU A 106 -8.92 -10.13 -5.85
CA GLU A 106 -10.27 -9.74 -5.41
C GLU A 106 -10.28 -9.27 -3.94
N ARG A 107 -9.59 -9.99 -3.04
CA ARG A 107 -9.46 -9.58 -1.64
C ARG A 107 -8.74 -8.24 -1.48
N LEU A 108 -7.68 -7.98 -2.26
CA LEU A 108 -7.00 -6.68 -2.27
C LEU A 108 -7.91 -5.59 -2.84
N GLU A 109 -8.63 -5.84 -3.93
CA GLU A 109 -9.58 -4.87 -4.51
C GLU A 109 -10.71 -4.51 -3.55
N SER A 110 -11.14 -5.44 -2.69
CA SER A 110 -12.13 -5.18 -1.65
C SER A 110 -11.69 -4.12 -0.62
N LEU A 111 -10.39 -3.87 -0.49
CA LEU A 111 -9.87 -2.77 0.34
C LEU A 111 -10.22 -1.41 -0.23
N PHE A 112 -10.37 -1.31 -1.56
CA PHE A 112 -10.57 -0.06 -2.28
C PHE A 112 -12.04 0.22 -2.59
N THR A 113 -12.88 -0.81 -2.71
CA THR A 113 -14.32 -0.64 -2.98
C THR A 113 -15.12 -0.27 -1.74
N GLY A 114 -14.69 -0.67 -0.54
CA GLY A 114 -15.36 -0.33 0.72
C GLY A 114 -15.13 1.10 1.24
N HIS A 115 -14.23 1.88 0.63
CA HIS A 115 -13.99 3.28 1.00
C HIS A 115 -14.99 4.27 0.37
N VAL A 116 -15.76 3.85 -0.64
CA VAL A 116 -16.70 4.76 -1.33
C VAL A 116 -17.99 4.99 -0.53
N ASP A 117 -18.40 4.04 0.32
CA ASP A 117 -19.66 4.14 1.05
C ASP A 117 -19.54 4.90 2.38
N GLN A 118 -18.34 5.06 2.95
CA GLN A 118 -18.17 5.74 4.23
C GLN A 118 -18.24 7.27 4.13
N ASP A 119 -17.88 7.85 2.97
CA ASP A 119 -18.03 9.28 2.71
C ASP A 119 -19.46 9.69 2.32
N ARG A 120 -20.36 8.74 2.03
CA ARG A 120 -21.75 9.02 1.68
C ARG A 120 -22.73 9.03 2.86
N MET A 121 -22.28 8.66 4.06
CA MET A 121 -23.12 8.65 5.27
C MET A 121 -22.81 9.79 6.25
N SER A 122 -21.91 10.71 5.89
CA SER A 122 -21.56 11.89 6.71
C SER A 122 -21.96 13.23 6.06
N GLY A 123 -22.86 13.20 5.06
CA GLY A 123 -23.41 14.38 4.39
C GLY A 123 -24.88 14.59 4.70
#